data_AF-A0A7S3KN56-F1
#
_entry.id   AF-A0A7S3KN56-F1
#
_cell.length_a   1.000
_cell.length_b   1.000
_cell.length_c   1.000
_cell.angle_alpha   90.00
_cell.angle_beta   90.00
_cell.angle_gamma   90.00
#
_symmetry.space_group_name_H-M   'P 1'
#
loop_
_entity.id
_entity.type
_entity.pdbx_description
1 polymer ?
#
loop_
_entity_poly.entity_id
_entity_poly.type
_entity_poly.pdbx_seq_one_letter_code
_entity_poly.pdbx_strand_id
1 'polypeptide(L)'
;NEVELFKIRAVLEYISFNLLDSAQICIDKLWDKDEYNSYKNIGDAILLCIKKDRFDIFRQIPKFYKAILATDPNLAEYLGKISKVHFKKPLKEPSGIEQMFQ
;
A
#
# COMPACT_ATOMS: atom_id res chain seq x y z
N ASN A 1 -0.81 -17.39 -3.25
CA ASN A 1 -0.65 -17.84 -1.86
C ASN A 1 -1.66 -17.08 -1.02
N GLU A 2 -2.75 -17.73 -0.61
CA GLU A 2 -3.88 -17.08 0.06
C GLU A 2 -3.55 -16.59 1.47
N VAL A 3 -2.66 -17.29 2.18
CA VAL A 3 -2.21 -16.90 3.52
C VAL A 3 -1.49 -15.55 3.45
N GLU A 4 -0.56 -15.42 2.51
CA GLU A 4 0.20 -14.19 2.32
C GLU A 4 -0.68 -13.02 1.85
N LEU A 5 -1.69 -13.32 1.04
CA LEU A 5 -2.68 -12.34 0.63
C LEU A 5 -3.52 -11.84 1.80
N PHE A 6 -3.96 -12.74 2.68
CA PHE A 6 -4.68 -12.38 3.89
C PHE A 6 -3.84 -11.49 4.81
N LYS A 7 -2.58 -11.87 5.03
CA LYS A 7 -1.64 -11.09 5.86
C LYS A 7 -1.45 -9.67 5.33
N ILE A 8 -1.17 -9.49 4.03
CA ILE A 8 -0.96 -8.15 3.47
C ILE A 8 -2.24 -7.30 3.50
N ARG A 9 -3.43 -7.90 3.28
CA ARG A 9 -4.70 -7.17 3.39
C ARG A 9 -4.88 -6.58 4.78
N ALA A 10 -4.60 -7.35 5.83
CA ALA A 10 -4.68 -6.86 7.22
C ALA A 10 -3.75 -5.66 7.45
N VAL A 11 -2.51 -5.71 6.95
CA VAL A 11 -1.57 -4.59 7.03
C VAL A 11 -2.10 -3.35 6.29
N LEU A 12 -2.56 -3.51 5.05
CA LEU A 12 -3.08 -2.40 4.25
C LEU A 12 -4.35 -1.77 4.84
N GLU A 13 -5.19 -2.58 5.50
CA GLU A 13 -6.36 -2.12 6.24
C GLU A 13 -5.94 -1.20 7.39
N TYR A 14 -4.99 -1.63 8.24
CA TYR A 14 -4.46 -0.80 9.32
C TYR A 14 -3.86 0.51 8.81
N ILE A 15 -3.09 0.45 7.71
CA ILE A 15 -2.54 1.66 7.09
C ILE A 15 -3.67 2.58 6.60
N SER A 16 -4.72 2.04 5.99
CA SER A 16 -5.86 2.82 5.48
C SER A 16 -6.61 3.55 6.60
N PHE A 17 -6.65 2.98 7.80
CA PHE A 17 -7.20 3.62 9.01
C PHE A 17 -6.21 4.52 9.76
N ASN A 18 -5.04 4.80 9.19
CA ASN A 18 -3.98 5.59 9.82
C ASN A 18 -3.46 4.99 11.15
N LEU A 19 -3.49 3.65 11.25
CA LEU A 19 -2.97 2.89 12.39
C LEU A 19 -1.56 2.37 12.06
N LEU A 20 -0.62 3.28 11.83
CA LEU A 20 0.72 2.95 11.30
C LEU A 20 1.55 2.07 12.24
N ASP A 21 1.45 2.28 13.54
CA ASP A 21 2.15 1.46 14.53
C ASP A 21 1.58 0.04 14.58
N SER A 22 0.25 -0.10 14.53
CA SER A 22 -0.42 -1.40 14.44
C SER A 22 -0.06 -2.14 13.15
N ALA A 23 0.04 -1.43 12.02
CA ALA A 23 0.51 -2.00 10.77
C ALA A 23 1.95 -2.51 10.86
N GLN A 24 2.84 -1.74 11.50
CA GLN A 24 4.23 -2.18 11.72
C GLN A 24 4.30 -3.41 12.63
N ILE A 25 3.56 -3.42 13.74
CA ILE A 25 3.49 -4.57 14.64
C ILE A 25 2.95 -5.81 13.89
N CYS A 26 1.96 -5.60 13.02
CA CYS A 26 1.39 -6.66 12.20
C CYS A 26 2.45 -7.25 11.26
N ILE A 27 3.24 -6.43 10.59
CA ILE A 27 4.35 -6.88 9.75
C ILE A 27 5.38 -7.68 10.58
N ASP A 28 5.83 -7.12 11.70
CA ASP A 28 6.86 -7.71 12.54
C ASP A 28 6.44 -9.05 13.16
N LYS A 29 5.13 -9.30 13.31
CA LYS A 29 4.58 -10.55 13.86
C LYS A 29 4.21 -11.59 12.81
N LEU A 30 3.86 -11.17 11.60
CA LEU A 30 3.34 -12.08 10.56
C LEU A 30 4.44 -12.64 9.64
N TRP A 31 5.62 -12.02 9.65
CA TRP A 31 6.77 -12.44 8.86
C TRP A 31 8.05 -12.41 9.67
N ASP A 32 8.92 -13.37 9.41
CA ASP A 32 10.29 -13.38 9.95
C ASP A 32 11.11 -12.24 9.34
N LYS A 33 11.96 -11.62 10.16
CA LYS A 33 12.73 -10.42 9.77
C LYS A 33 13.80 -10.72 8.74
N ASP A 34 14.36 -11.92 8.77
CA ASP A 34 15.47 -12.34 7.91
C ASP A 34 14.99 -13.06 6.63
N GLU A 35 13.68 -13.30 6.49
CA GLU A 35 13.10 -13.96 5.33
C GLU A 35 12.67 -12.94 4.27
N TYR A 36 13.14 -13.13 3.04
CA TYR A 36 12.64 -12.36 1.91
C TYR A 36 11.20 -12.75 1.59
N ASN A 37 10.28 -11.79 1.69
CA ASN A 37 8.89 -11.98 1.29
C ASN A 37 8.35 -10.75 0.55
N SER A 38 7.91 -10.94 -0.69
CA SER A 38 7.44 -9.83 -1.53
C SER A 38 6.19 -9.13 -0.96
N TYR A 39 5.29 -9.84 -0.28
CA TYR A 39 4.10 -9.28 0.37
C TYR A 39 4.45 -8.45 1.61
N LYS A 40 5.39 -8.93 2.43
CA LYS A 40 5.98 -8.12 3.50
C LYS A 40 6.61 -6.84 2.94
N ASN A 41 7.42 -6.99 1.90
CA ASN A 41 8.21 -5.89 1.32
C ASN A 41 7.33 -4.78 0.75
N ILE A 42 6.18 -5.08 0.13
CA ILE A 42 5.26 -4.02 -0.31
C ILE A 42 4.65 -3.27 0.89
N GLY A 43 4.29 -3.97 1.98
CA GLY A 43 3.81 -3.35 3.22
C GLY A 43 4.85 -2.42 3.85
N ASP A 44 6.10 -2.90 3.98
CA ASP A 44 7.22 -2.11 4.49
C ASP A 44 7.50 -0.88 3.61
N ALA A 45 7.51 -1.04 2.29
CA ALA A 45 7.74 0.06 1.35
C ALA A 45 6.66 1.14 1.48
N ILE A 46 5.39 0.76 1.63
CA ILE A 46 4.28 1.70 1.85
C ILE A 46 4.49 2.47 3.16
N LEU A 47 4.74 1.78 4.27
CA LEU A 47 4.98 2.42 5.56
C LEU A 47 6.16 3.38 5.53
N LEU A 48 7.26 2.98 4.86
CA LEU A 48 8.43 3.83 4.72
C LEU A 48 8.11 5.10 3.93
N CYS A 49 7.36 4.99 2.83
CA CYS A 49 6.94 6.16 2.06
C CYS A 49 6.10 7.12 2.89
N ILE A 50 5.16 6.62 3.70
CA ILE A 50 4.31 7.43 4.57
C ILE A 50 5.16 8.12 5.65
N LYS A 51 5.99 7.35 6.37
CA LYS A 51 6.86 7.86 7.46
C LYS A 51 7.86 8.92 6.99
N LYS A 52 8.21 8.93 5.70
CA LYS A 52 9.16 9.89 5.10
C LYS A 52 8.48 10.94 4.22
N ASP A 53 7.15 10.95 4.15
CA ASP A 53 6.36 11.81 3.27
C ASP A 53 6.82 11.79 1.80
N ARG A 54 7.09 10.58 1.28
CA ARG A 54 7.61 10.35 -0.08
C ARG A 54 6.55 9.86 -1.05
N PHE A 55 5.60 10.73 -1.39
CA PHE A 55 4.56 10.41 -2.38
C PHE A 55 5.13 10.07 -3.77
N ASP A 56 6.25 10.69 -4.13
CA ASP A 56 6.98 10.46 -5.39
C ASP A 56 7.51 9.03 -5.54
N ILE A 57 7.83 8.37 -4.42
CA ILE A 57 8.20 6.95 -4.36
C ILE A 57 6.93 6.10 -4.25
N PHE A 58 5.96 6.50 -3.41
CA PHE A 58 4.69 5.79 -3.24
C PHE A 58 3.99 5.54 -4.58
N ARG A 59 3.92 6.54 -5.46
CA ARG A 59 3.29 6.41 -6.80
C ARG A 59 3.97 5.37 -7.71
N GLN A 60 5.19 4.95 -7.40
CA GLN A 60 5.93 3.95 -8.15
C GLN A 60 5.72 2.53 -7.62
N ILE A 61 5.12 2.35 -6.43
CA ILE A 61 4.83 1.03 -5.85
C ILE A 61 4.06 0.12 -6.84
N PRO A 62 3.05 0.60 -7.59
CA PRO A 62 2.38 -0.23 -8.58
C PRO A 62 3.30 -0.79 -9.68
N LYS A 63 4.34 -0.04 -10.05
CA LYS A 63 5.34 -0.48 -11.03
C LYS A 63 6.24 -1.57 -10.47
N PHE A 64 6.75 -1.37 -9.24
CA PHE A 64 7.69 -2.30 -8.61
C PHE A 64 7.03 -3.61 -8.15
N TYR A 65 5.78 -3.55 -7.69
CA TYR A 65 5.06 -4.69 -7.13
C TYR A 65 3.91 -5.18 -8.04
N LYS A 66 4.03 -4.98 -9.35
CA LYS A 66 3.01 -5.33 -10.35
C LYS A 66 2.52 -6.78 -10.19
N ALA A 67 3.43 -7.73 -9.97
CA ALA A 67 3.10 -9.14 -9.83
C ALA A 67 2.19 -9.40 -8.62
N ILE A 68 2.46 -8.77 -7.47
CA ILE A 68 1.65 -8.90 -6.25
C ILE A 68 0.27 -8.29 -6.48
N LEU A 69 0.22 -7.07 -7.03
CA LEU A 69 -1.03 -6.37 -7.26
C LEU A 69 -1.93 -7.08 -8.29
N ALA A 70 -1.34 -7.85 -9.20
CA ALA A 70 -2.09 -8.68 -10.13
C ALA A 70 -2.75 -9.90 -9.45
N THR A 71 -2.29 -10.30 -8.26
CA THR A 71 -2.89 -11.44 -7.53
C THR A 71 -4.23 -11.10 -6.90
N ASP A 72 -4.51 -9.83 -6.68
CA ASP A 72 -5.75 -9.38 -6.03
C ASP A 72 -6.08 -7.92 -6.37
N PRO A 73 -7.22 -7.65 -7.04
CA PRO A 73 -7.62 -6.29 -7.40
C PRO A 73 -7.83 -5.37 -6.20
N ASN A 74 -8.17 -5.91 -5.02
CA ASN A 74 -8.40 -5.11 -3.83
C ASN A 74 -7.12 -4.41 -3.34
N LEU A 75 -5.94 -4.99 -3.60
CA LEU A 75 -4.66 -4.38 -3.21
C LEU A 75 -4.44 -3.02 -3.90
N ALA A 76 -4.85 -2.89 -5.16
CA ALA A 76 -4.75 -1.62 -5.88
C ALA A 76 -5.72 -0.56 -5.33
N GLU A 77 -6.90 -0.98 -4.87
CA GLU A 77 -7.87 -0.11 -4.21
C GLU A 77 -7.33 0.44 -2.89
N TYR A 78 -6.67 -0.40 -2.08
CA TYR A 78 -5.99 0.04 -0.87
C TYR A 78 -4.95 1.12 -1.16
N LEU A 79 -4.13 0.96 -2.20
CA LEU A 79 -3.14 1.99 -2.55
C LEU A 79 -3.80 3.34 -2.86
N GLY A 80 -4.95 3.34 -3.55
CA GLY A 80 -5.73 4.54 -3.82
C GLY A 80 -6.33 5.17 -2.56
N LYS A 81 -6.80 4.37 -1.59
CA LYS A 81 -7.28 4.85 -0.30
C LYS A 81 -6.15 5.45 0.53
N ILE A 82 -5.04 4.72 0.65
CA ILE A 82 -3.83 5.13 1.37
C ILE A 82 -3.29 6.44 0.80
N SER A 83 -3.27 6.60 -0.52
CA SER A 83 -2.78 7.84 -1.15
C SER A 83 -3.57 9.07 -0.70
N LYS A 84 -4.90 8.94 -0.65
CA LYS A 84 -5.83 10.00 -0.22
C LYS A 84 -5.72 10.26 1.28
N VAL A 85 -5.58 9.22 2.11
CA VAL A 85 -5.49 9.36 3.57
C VAL A 85 -4.19 10.06 3.98
N HIS A 86 -3.05 9.57 3.49
CA HIS A 86 -1.72 9.95 3.99
C HIS A 86 -1.07 11.09 3.23
N PHE A 87 -1.28 11.18 1.92
CA PHE A 87 -0.62 12.19 1.07
C PHE A 87 -1.58 13.26 0.55
N LYS A 88 -2.89 13.13 0.83
CA LYS A 88 -3.96 13.99 0.30
C LYS A 88 -3.93 14.13 -1.23
N LYS A 89 -3.41 13.12 -1.91
CA LYS A 89 -3.23 13.09 -3.37
C LYS A 89 -3.83 11.81 -3.94
N PRO A 90 -4.53 11.88 -5.08
CA PRO A 90 -4.99 10.68 -5.75
C PRO A 90 -3.80 9.94 -6.39
N LEU A 91 -3.79 8.61 -6.31
CA LEU A 91 -2.71 7.78 -6.89
C LEU A 91 -2.70 7.83 -8.42
N LYS A 92 -3.88 7.91 -9.04
CA LYS A 92 -4.05 8.25 -10.45
C LYS A 92 -4.55 9.69 -10.50
N GLU A 93 -3.93 10.53 -11.32
CA GLU A 93 -4.53 11.83 -11.61
C GLU A 93 -5.89 11.60 -12.28
N PRO A 94 -6.94 12.34 -11.89
CA PRO A 94 -8.18 12.32 -12.65
C PRO A 94 -7.83 12.74 -14.07
N SER A 95 -8.29 11.99 -15.07
CA SER A 95 -8.10 12.40 -16.45
C SER A 95 -8.71 13.80 -16.62
N GLY A 96 -8.12 14.65 -17.48
CA GLY A 96 -8.62 16.03 -17.67
C GLY A 96 -10.12 16.11 -18.01
N ILE A 97 -10.70 15.01 -18.50
CA ILE A 97 -12.13 14.84 -18.75
C ILE A 97 -12.95 14.80 -17.44
N GLU A 98 -12.48 14.10 -16.40
CA GLU A 98 -13.19 13.96 -15.13
C GLU A 98 -13.21 15.26 -14.31
N GLN A 99 -12.23 16.14 -14.52
CA GLN A 99 -12.16 17.45 -13.85
C GLN A 99 -13.10 18.49 -14.50
N MET A 100 -13.51 18.28 -15.76
CA MET A 100 -14.39 19.20 -16.50
C MET A 100 -15.89 19.06 -16.12
N PHE A 101 -16.26 18.03 -15.35
CA PHE A 101 -17.65 17.74 -14.97
C PHE A 101 -17.93 17.88 -13.46
N GLN A 102 -17.04 18.55 -12.70
CA GLN A 102 -17.24 18.92 -11.29
C GLN A 102 -17.32 20.43 -11.14
#